data_AF-A0AAV7XGY0-F1
#
_entry.id   AF-A0AAV7XGY0-F1
#
_cell.length_a   1.000
_cell.length_b   1.000
_cell.length_c   1.000
_cell.angle_alpha   90.00
_cell.angle_beta   90.00
_cell.angle_gamma   90.00
#
_symmetry.space_group_name_H-M   'P 1'
#
loop_
_entity.id
_entity.type
_entity.pdbx_description
1 polymer ?
#
loop_
_entity_poly.entity_id
_entity_poly.type
_entity_poly.pdbx_seq_one_letter_code
_entity_poly.pdbx_strand_id
1 'polypeptide(L)'
;MDPEWTLSMLRSASPSVEELEVVNVGGEQLAVVHAMPRLRRLHVNQDDDARLAAAPELPPLQRGGTLQHLTVSGVGLRRRTLVSLLRGCASSLTELQLSVGTAGDEPWPECWNELPAVLAECNLVALRLLQLIRGVHTAEACSQQKAALRRVLPKCDVRCTSKRCDGSFVQLPLEHQL
;
A
#
# COMPACT_ATOMS: atom_id res chain seq x y z
N MET A 1 -11.71 -4.93 -19.36
CA MET A 1 -12.81 -4.55 -18.45
C MET A 1 -13.22 -3.13 -18.81
N ASP A 2 -14.52 -2.81 -18.83
CA ASP A 2 -15.00 -1.46 -19.14
C ASP A 2 -14.76 -0.52 -17.94
N PRO A 3 -13.94 0.55 -18.09
CA PRO A 3 -13.66 1.50 -17.02
C PRO A 3 -14.91 2.23 -16.51
N GLU A 4 -15.87 2.53 -17.38
CA GLU A 4 -17.08 3.29 -17.02
C GLU A 4 -18.04 2.43 -16.20
N TRP A 5 -18.24 1.17 -16.62
CA TRP A 5 -19.02 0.21 -15.86
C TRP A 5 -18.45 0.00 -14.45
N THR A 6 -17.12 -0.12 -14.34
CA THR A 6 -16.42 -0.28 -13.07
C THR A 6 -16.63 0.94 -12.16
N LEU A 7 -16.52 2.15 -12.70
CA LEU A 7 -16.78 3.39 -11.96
C LEU A 7 -18.23 3.49 -11.48
N SER A 8 -19.20 3.11 -12.32
CA SER A 8 -20.62 3.11 -11.96
C SER A 8 -20.89 2.14 -10.79
N MET A 9 -20.33 0.94 -10.86
CA MET A 9 -20.42 -0.05 -9.80
C MET A 9 -19.82 0.46 -8.48
N LEU A 10 -18.60 1.02 -8.52
CA LEU A 10 -17.94 1.58 -7.33
C LEU A 10 -18.75 2.71 -6.70
N ARG A 11 -19.33 3.60 -7.51
CA ARG A 11 -20.17 4.71 -7.02
C ARG A 11 -21.44 4.20 -6.35
N SER A 12 -22.08 3.18 -6.93
CA SER A 12 -23.29 2.56 -6.37
C SER A 12 -23.02 1.88 -5.02
N ALA A 13 -21.88 1.17 -4.91
CA ALA A 13 -21.50 0.44 -3.71
C ALA A 13 -20.89 1.34 -2.60
N SER A 14 -20.38 2.51 -2.96
CA SER A 14 -19.65 3.43 -2.06
C SER A 14 -20.29 3.63 -0.67
N PRO A 15 -21.61 3.82 -0.51
CA PRO A 15 -22.20 4.13 0.80
C PRO A 15 -22.14 2.98 1.83
N SER A 16 -21.96 1.73 1.38
CA SER A 16 -22.08 0.54 2.22
C SER A 16 -20.81 -0.30 2.33
N VAL A 17 -19.85 -0.13 1.42
CA VAL A 17 -18.63 -0.95 1.38
C VAL A 17 -17.69 -0.61 2.54
N GLU A 18 -17.31 -1.62 3.31
CA GLU A 18 -16.34 -1.53 4.41
C GLU A 18 -14.99 -2.14 4.06
N GLU A 19 -14.98 -3.13 3.16
CA GLU A 19 -13.79 -3.85 2.72
C GLU A 19 -13.82 -3.99 1.21
N LEU A 20 -12.72 -3.65 0.54
CA LEU A 20 -12.63 -3.70 -0.92
C LEU A 20 -11.24 -4.16 -1.36
N GLU A 21 -11.23 -5.03 -2.35
CA GLU A 21 -10.05 -5.33 -3.16
C GLU A 21 -10.25 -4.74 -4.55
N VAL A 22 -9.21 -4.08 -5.06
CA VAL A 22 -9.18 -3.54 -6.40
C VAL A 22 -7.93 -4.02 -7.13
N VAL A 23 -8.14 -4.55 -8.33
CA VAL A 23 -7.08 -5.08 -9.19
C VAL A 23 -6.99 -4.21 -10.45
N ASN A 24 -5.78 -3.76 -10.80
CA ASN A 24 -5.49 -3.00 -12.03
C ASN A 24 -6.35 -1.74 -12.23
N VAL A 25 -6.64 -1.02 -11.15
CA VAL A 25 -7.47 0.19 -11.19
C VAL A 25 -6.67 1.45 -11.48
N GLY A 26 -7.27 2.39 -12.22
CA GLY A 26 -6.70 3.71 -12.50
C GLY A 26 -6.96 4.74 -11.39
N GLY A 27 -6.47 5.97 -11.61
CA GLY A 27 -6.60 7.06 -10.65
C GLY A 27 -8.06 7.43 -10.34
N GLU A 28 -8.95 7.46 -11.34
CA GLU A 28 -10.35 7.84 -11.11
C GLU A 28 -11.09 6.83 -10.21
N GLN A 29 -10.88 5.54 -10.45
CA GLN A 29 -11.45 4.48 -9.61
C GLN A 29 -10.92 4.57 -8.17
N LEU A 30 -9.60 4.76 -8.00
CA LEU A 30 -9.01 4.93 -6.67
C LEU A 30 -9.53 6.18 -5.94
N ALA A 31 -9.84 7.27 -6.66
CA ALA A 31 -10.43 8.46 -6.06
C ALA A 31 -11.84 8.19 -5.50
N VAL A 32 -12.66 7.43 -6.24
CA VAL A 32 -13.98 7.00 -5.76
C VAL A 32 -13.85 6.09 -4.55
N VAL A 33 -12.93 5.11 -4.60
CA VAL A 33 -12.66 4.19 -3.49
C VAL A 33 -12.22 4.95 -2.24
N HIS A 34 -11.32 5.92 -2.37
CA HIS A 34 -10.86 6.72 -1.24
C HIS A 34 -11.97 7.57 -0.62
N ALA A 35 -12.96 7.98 -1.42
CA ALA A 35 -14.11 8.75 -0.96
C ALA A 35 -15.23 7.89 -0.33
N MET A 36 -15.06 6.57 -0.25
CA MET A 36 -16.07 5.69 0.35
C MET A 36 -16.16 5.92 1.87
N PRO A 37 -17.31 6.38 2.39
CA PRO A 37 -17.43 6.88 3.76
C PRO A 37 -17.35 5.79 4.84
N ARG A 38 -17.48 4.52 4.46
CA ARG A 38 -17.43 3.38 5.39
C ARG A 38 -16.23 2.48 5.17
N LEU A 39 -15.39 2.76 4.17
CA LEU A 39 -14.27 1.89 3.82
C LEU A 39 -13.23 1.89 4.96
N ARG A 40 -12.97 0.71 5.49
CA ARG A 40 -12.00 0.44 6.56
C ARG A 40 -10.82 -0.37 6.07
N ARG A 41 -11.02 -1.30 5.13
CA ARG A 41 -9.96 -2.11 4.55
C ARG A 41 -9.91 -1.96 3.04
N LEU A 42 -8.71 -1.70 2.52
CA LEU A 42 -8.46 -1.61 1.09
C LEU A 42 -7.25 -2.47 0.74
N HIS A 43 -7.43 -3.35 -0.23
CA HIS A 43 -6.35 -4.05 -0.89
C HIS A 43 -6.24 -3.54 -2.33
N VAL A 44 -5.10 -2.93 -2.67
CA VAL A 44 -4.76 -2.53 -4.02
C VAL A 44 -3.76 -3.52 -4.59
N ASN A 45 -4.13 -4.23 -5.65
CA ASN A 45 -3.26 -5.11 -6.40
C ASN A 45 -3.05 -4.55 -7.81
N GLN A 46 -1.81 -4.45 -8.26
CA GLN A 46 -1.47 -3.90 -9.57
C GLN A 46 -0.47 -4.81 -10.26
N ASP A 47 -0.90 -5.45 -11.34
CA ASP A 47 -0.11 -6.39 -12.11
C ASP A 47 1.01 -5.70 -12.90
N ASP A 48 2.03 -6.46 -13.29
CA ASP A 48 3.21 -6.00 -14.04
C ASP A 48 2.84 -5.25 -15.34
N ASP A 49 1.82 -5.72 -16.06
CA ASP A 49 1.39 -5.14 -17.34
C ASP A 49 0.80 -3.73 -17.21
N ALA A 50 0.36 -3.34 -16.00
CA ALA A 50 -0.18 -2.00 -15.76
C ALA A 50 0.89 -0.89 -15.81
N ARG A 51 2.20 -1.23 -15.84
CA ARG A 51 3.29 -0.25 -16.01
C ARG A 51 3.19 0.55 -17.31
N LEU A 52 2.54 0.01 -18.34
CA LEU A 52 2.40 0.62 -19.66
C LEU A 52 1.22 1.59 -19.78
N ALA A 53 0.21 1.47 -18.92
CA ALA A 53 -0.91 2.40 -18.94
C ALA A 53 -0.54 3.68 -18.18
N ALA A 54 -0.68 4.83 -18.84
CA ALA A 54 -0.57 6.14 -18.22
C ALA A 54 -1.73 6.36 -17.23
N ALA A 55 -1.74 5.64 -16.10
CA ALA A 55 -2.73 5.83 -15.06
C ALA A 55 -2.60 7.28 -14.56
N PRO A 56 -3.66 8.10 -14.69
CA PRO A 56 -3.62 9.49 -14.25
C PRO A 56 -3.29 9.56 -12.77
N GLU A 57 -2.46 10.55 -12.42
CA GLU A 57 -2.09 10.81 -11.03
C GLU A 57 -3.36 11.12 -10.22
N LEU A 58 -3.45 10.55 -9.02
CA LEU A 58 -4.51 10.91 -8.10
C LEU A 58 -4.38 12.38 -7.72
N PRO A 59 -5.44 13.20 -7.83
CA PRO A 59 -5.45 14.50 -7.18
C PRO A 59 -5.26 14.29 -5.66
N PRO A 60 -4.76 15.31 -4.93
CA PRO A 60 -4.62 15.24 -3.48
C PRO A 60 -5.93 14.79 -2.86
N LEU A 61 -5.93 13.60 -2.29
CA LEU A 61 -7.13 13.03 -1.70
C LEU A 61 -7.50 13.87 -0.48
N GLN A 62 -8.76 14.31 -0.43
CA GLN A 62 -9.27 15.09 0.70
C GLN A 62 -9.13 14.26 1.97
N ARG A 63 -8.57 14.87 3.03
CA ARG A 63 -8.44 14.23 4.35
C ARG A 63 -9.83 13.85 4.84
N GLY A 64 -10.11 12.55 4.99
CA GLY A 64 -11.45 12.13 5.44
C GLY A 64 -11.76 10.64 5.42
N GLY A 65 -10.85 9.76 4.98
CA GLY A 65 -11.13 8.33 4.92
C GLY A 65 -11.19 7.68 6.30
N THR A 66 -12.16 6.79 6.52
CA THR A 66 -12.22 5.86 7.67
C THR A 66 -11.26 4.67 7.54
N LEU A 67 -10.35 4.72 6.55
CA LEU A 67 -9.49 3.62 6.18
C LEU A 67 -8.48 3.31 7.29
N GLN A 68 -8.57 2.10 7.84
CA GLN A 68 -7.74 1.61 8.94
C GLN A 68 -6.66 0.64 8.45
N HIS A 69 -6.94 -0.07 7.36
CA HIS A 69 -6.06 -1.11 6.81
C HIS A 69 -5.84 -0.87 5.32
N LEU A 70 -4.58 -0.77 4.92
CA LEU A 70 -4.19 -0.67 3.52
C LEU A 70 -3.16 -1.75 3.20
N THR A 71 -3.50 -2.61 2.25
CA THR A 71 -2.56 -3.55 1.62
C THR A 71 -2.28 -3.08 0.21
N VAL A 72 -1.01 -2.96 -0.14
CA VAL A 72 -0.57 -2.67 -1.50
C VAL A 72 0.36 -3.77 -1.96
N SER A 73 -0.09 -4.54 -2.95
CA SER A 73 0.65 -5.61 -3.59
C SER A 73 0.82 -5.32 -5.09
N GLY A 74 1.81 -5.99 -5.68
CA GLY A 74 2.15 -5.83 -7.09
C GLY A 74 3.03 -4.60 -7.36
N VAL A 75 3.47 -4.48 -8.61
CA VAL A 75 4.47 -3.47 -9.02
C VAL A 75 3.89 -2.27 -9.75
N GLY A 76 2.64 -2.36 -10.21
CA GLY A 76 2.07 -1.35 -11.08
C GLY A 76 1.64 -0.07 -10.37
N LEU A 77 1.53 -0.06 -9.03
CA LEU A 77 1.14 1.16 -8.31
C LEU A 77 2.30 2.16 -8.31
N ARG A 78 2.10 3.29 -8.99
CA ARG A 78 3.09 4.38 -8.98
C ARG A 78 3.35 4.88 -7.57
N ARG A 79 4.62 5.11 -7.25
CA ARG A 79 5.07 5.67 -5.96
C ARG A 79 4.29 6.92 -5.55
N ARG A 80 4.05 7.86 -6.47
CA ARG A 80 3.28 9.10 -6.18
C ARG A 80 1.84 8.80 -5.76
N THR A 81 1.18 7.84 -6.43
CA THR A 81 -0.18 7.41 -6.10
C THR A 81 -0.23 6.82 -4.70
N LEU A 82 0.73 5.97 -4.34
CA LEU A 82 0.87 5.43 -2.99
C LEU A 82 1.03 6.55 -1.95
N VAL A 83 1.91 7.53 -2.21
CA VAL A 83 2.12 8.68 -1.30
C VAL A 83 0.83 9.49 -1.11
N SER A 84 0.09 9.75 -2.19
CA SER A 84 -1.20 10.46 -2.11
C SER A 84 -2.23 9.67 -1.29
N LEU A 85 -2.31 8.35 -1.46
CA LEU A 85 -3.18 7.48 -0.67
C LEU A 85 -2.83 7.54 0.82
N LEU A 86 -1.54 7.36 1.16
CA LEU A 86 -1.03 7.40 2.53
C LEU A 86 -1.31 8.75 3.20
N ARG A 87 -1.11 9.87 2.50
CA ARG A 87 -1.41 11.21 3.02
C ARG A 87 -2.91 11.43 3.25
N GLY A 88 -3.77 10.87 2.39
CA GLY A 88 -5.23 10.96 2.52
C GLY A 88 -5.77 10.22 3.75
N CYS A 89 -5.17 9.09 4.12
CA CYS A 89 -5.57 8.28 5.28
C CYS A 89 -4.63 8.38 6.50
N ALA A 90 -3.70 9.35 6.52
CA ALA A 90 -2.65 9.42 7.55
C ALA A 90 -3.13 9.45 9.00
N SER A 91 -4.33 10.01 9.23
CA SER A 91 -4.93 10.14 10.56
C SER A 91 -5.75 8.93 11.02
N SER A 92 -6.11 8.03 10.10
CA SER A 92 -6.97 6.86 10.36
C SER A 92 -6.28 5.53 10.12
N LEU A 93 -5.24 5.50 9.29
CA LEU A 93 -4.53 4.28 8.92
C LEU A 93 -3.77 3.70 10.13
N THR A 94 -4.21 2.54 10.59
CA THR A 94 -3.61 1.82 11.72
C THR A 94 -2.68 0.69 11.27
N GLU A 95 -2.93 0.10 10.10
CA GLU A 95 -2.16 -1.01 9.56
C GLU A 95 -1.85 -0.79 8.08
N LEU A 96 -0.58 -0.97 7.73
CA LEU A 96 -0.08 -0.82 6.36
C LEU A 96 0.72 -2.05 5.97
N GLN A 97 0.35 -2.69 4.87
CA GLN A 97 1.12 -3.75 4.24
C GLN A 97 1.63 -3.28 2.87
N LEU A 98 2.94 -3.38 2.66
CA LEU A 98 3.60 -2.95 1.42
C LEU A 98 4.43 -4.08 0.84
N SER A 99 4.17 -4.43 -0.42
CA SER A 99 5.05 -5.28 -1.23
C SER A 99 6.18 -4.45 -1.82
N VAL A 100 7.27 -4.31 -1.07
CA VAL A 100 8.44 -3.48 -1.44
C VAL A 100 9.73 -4.15 -1.00
N GLY A 101 10.74 -4.15 -1.87
CA GLY A 101 12.03 -4.71 -1.55
C GLY A 101 12.86 -3.85 -0.59
N THR A 102 14.13 -4.23 -0.45
CA THR A 102 15.10 -3.54 0.40
C THR A 102 15.69 -2.31 -0.27
N ALA A 103 16.69 -1.70 0.35
CA ALA A 103 17.56 -0.77 -0.34
C ALA A 103 18.37 -1.51 -1.44
N GLY A 104 18.67 -0.81 -2.54
CA GLY A 104 19.42 -1.34 -3.69
C GLY A 104 19.24 -0.47 -4.95
N ASP A 105 19.72 -1.00 -6.09
CA ASP A 105 19.79 -0.29 -7.38
C ASP A 105 18.70 -0.72 -8.38
N GLU A 106 17.89 -1.72 -8.03
CA GLU A 106 16.76 -2.15 -8.85
C GLU A 106 15.66 -1.07 -8.88
N PRO A 107 14.79 -1.06 -9.92
CA PRO A 107 13.70 -0.10 -9.98
C PRO A 107 12.67 -0.30 -8.86
N TRP A 108 11.72 0.62 -8.81
CA TRP A 108 10.52 0.46 -8.00
C TRP A 108 9.64 -0.68 -8.54
N PRO A 109 9.06 -1.55 -7.68
CA PRO A 109 9.17 -1.61 -6.22
C PRO A 109 10.23 -2.58 -5.69
N GLU A 110 11.08 -3.14 -6.56
CA GLU A 110 12.14 -4.09 -6.20
C GLU A 110 13.15 -3.47 -5.22
N CYS A 111 13.39 -2.17 -5.32
CA CYS A 111 14.10 -1.39 -4.29
C CYS A 111 13.37 -0.10 -3.91
N TRP A 112 13.45 0.27 -2.62
CA TRP A 112 12.95 1.57 -2.14
C TRP A 112 13.80 2.17 -1.02
N ASN A 113 14.92 2.78 -1.42
CA ASN A 113 15.85 3.48 -0.53
C ASN A 113 15.16 4.60 0.27
N GLU A 114 14.22 5.30 -0.37
CA GLU A 114 13.55 6.47 0.18
C GLU A 114 12.33 6.15 1.05
N LEU A 115 11.99 4.86 1.24
CA LEU A 115 10.81 4.46 2.01
C LEU A 115 10.75 5.14 3.41
N PRO A 116 11.83 5.20 4.21
CA PRO A 116 11.76 5.86 5.51
C PRO A 116 11.44 7.36 5.42
N ALA A 117 12.07 8.07 4.47
CA ALA A 117 11.84 9.51 4.28
C ALA A 117 10.40 9.77 3.82
N VAL A 118 9.90 8.97 2.87
CA VAL A 118 8.51 9.08 2.39
C VAL A 118 7.50 8.83 3.49
N LEU A 119 7.67 7.78 4.30
CA LEU A 119 6.73 7.48 5.38
C LEU A 119 6.77 8.56 6.48
N ALA A 120 7.94 9.15 6.75
CA ALA A 120 8.05 10.29 7.66
C ALA A 120 7.23 11.49 7.17
N GLU A 121 7.31 11.82 5.87
CA GLU A 121 6.54 12.91 5.26
C GLU A 121 5.03 12.67 5.20
N CYS A 122 4.60 11.41 5.23
CA CYS A 122 3.17 11.07 5.21
C CYS A 122 2.48 11.35 6.56
N ASN A 123 3.24 11.58 7.64
CA ASN A 123 2.71 11.86 8.98
C ASN A 123 1.65 10.84 9.44
N LEU A 124 1.96 9.55 9.31
CA LEU A 124 1.07 8.43 9.63
C LEU A 124 0.90 8.25 11.16
N VAL A 125 0.24 9.22 11.81
CA VAL A 125 0.15 9.34 13.27
C VAL A 125 -0.61 8.20 13.95
N ALA A 126 -1.54 7.56 13.24
CA ALA A 126 -2.34 6.46 13.75
C ALA A 126 -1.70 5.08 13.50
N LEU A 127 -0.61 5.01 12.73
CA LEU A 127 -0.04 3.76 12.28
C LEU A 127 0.59 2.97 13.44
N ARG A 128 0.08 1.76 13.64
CA ARG A 128 0.53 0.82 14.68
C ARG A 128 1.29 -0.37 14.13
N LEU A 129 1.01 -0.76 12.89
CA LEU A 129 1.65 -1.89 12.24
C LEU A 129 2.05 -1.53 10.81
N LEU A 130 3.33 -1.74 10.49
CA LEU A 130 3.87 -1.71 9.15
C LEU A 130 4.43 -3.09 8.82
N GLN A 131 3.82 -3.76 7.86
CA GLN A 131 4.25 -5.05 7.37
C GLN A 131 4.85 -4.94 5.98
N LEU A 132 6.09 -5.41 5.84
CA LEU A 132 6.85 -5.42 4.61
C LEU A 132 6.76 -6.82 3.99
N ILE A 133 6.03 -6.92 2.88
CA ILE A 133 5.92 -8.14 2.08
C ILE A 133 7.09 -8.14 1.10
N ARG A 134 7.92 -9.19 1.17
CA ARG A 134 9.17 -9.25 0.41
C ARG A 134 9.40 -10.60 -0.22
N GLY A 135 9.89 -10.58 -1.46
CA GLY A 135 10.55 -11.72 -2.08
C GLY A 135 11.97 -11.93 -1.51
N VAL A 136 12.92 -12.13 -2.42
CA VAL A 136 14.33 -12.42 -2.06
C VAL A 136 15.03 -11.16 -1.54
N HIS A 137 15.63 -11.26 -0.36
CA HIS A 137 16.46 -10.21 0.22
C HIS A 137 17.41 -10.81 1.29
N THR A 138 18.43 -10.05 1.68
CA THR A 138 19.33 -10.43 2.78
C THR A 138 18.77 -9.99 4.13
N ALA A 139 19.00 -10.79 5.18
CA ALA A 139 18.56 -10.46 6.54
C ALA A 139 19.14 -9.11 6.99
N GLU A 140 20.40 -8.84 6.66
CA GLU A 140 21.07 -7.59 6.99
C GLU A 140 20.39 -6.37 6.36
N ALA A 141 20.12 -6.38 5.04
CA ALA A 141 19.46 -5.27 4.37
C ALA A 141 18.03 -5.04 4.93
N CYS A 142 17.34 -6.12 5.30
CA CYS A 142 16.05 -6.02 5.97
C CYS A 142 16.17 -5.36 7.35
N SER A 143 17.09 -5.83 8.20
CA SER A 143 17.32 -5.27 9.53
C SER A 143 17.70 -3.79 9.48
N GLN A 144 18.58 -3.40 8.55
CA GLN A 144 18.98 -1.99 8.37
C GLN A 144 17.79 -1.10 8.01
N GLN A 145 16.98 -1.50 7.02
CA GLN A 145 15.82 -0.71 6.61
C GLN A 145 14.73 -0.69 7.69
N LYS A 146 14.47 -1.82 8.37
CA LYS A 146 13.56 -1.86 9.53
C LYS A 146 14.03 -0.94 10.65
N ALA A 147 15.33 -0.88 10.92
CA ALA A 147 15.88 0.06 11.90
C ALA A 147 15.66 1.51 11.48
N ALA A 148 15.87 1.85 10.20
CA ALA A 148 15.57 3.18 9.68
C ALA A 148 14.07 3.53 9.80
N LEU A 149 13.19 2.58 9.50
CA LEU A 149 11.74 2.74 9.65
C LEU A 149 11.31 2.98 11.09
N ARG A 150 11.87 2.24 12.05
CA ARG A 150 11.56 2.43 13.47
C ARG A 150 12.01 3.78 14.02
N ARG A 151 13.05 4.40 13.43
CA ARG A 151 13.45 5.77 13.80
C ARG A 151 12.40 6.80 13.37
N VAL A 152 11.80 6.63 12.19
CA VAL A 152 10.79 7.58 11.66
C VAL A 152 9.37 7.28 12.13
N LEU A 153 9.09 6.03 12.52
CA LEU A 153 7.79 5.58 13.02
C LEU A 153 7.95 4.91 14.40
N PRO A 154 8.30 5.68 15.45
CA PRO A 154 8.69 5.11 16.75
C PRO A 154 7.55 4.38 17.49
N LYS A 155 6.29 4.63 17.10
CA LYS A 155 5.09 3.99 17.70
C LYS A 155 4.55 2.82 16.86
N CYS A 156 5.21 2.52 15.74
CA CYS A 156 4.78 1.50 14.81
C CYS A 156 5.62 0.24 14.96
N ASP A 157 4.96 -0.91 15.07
CA ASP A 157 5.61 -2.21 14.94
C ASP A 157 5.93 -2.47 13.47
N VAL A 158 7.23 -2.53 13.15
CA VAL A 158 7.72 -2.78 11.80
C VAL A 158 8.11 -4.24 11.66
N ARG A 159 7.41 -4.96 10.79
CA ARG A 159 7.59 -6.39 10.51
C ARG A 159 7.91 -6.65 9.04
N CYS A 160 8.54 -7.79 8.78
CA CYS A 160 8.75 -8.39 7.47
C CYS A 160 8.08 -9.76 7.46
N THR A 161 7.37 -10.11 6.39
CA THR A 161 6.70 -11.43 6.28
C THR A 161 7.67 -12.58 6.02
N SER A 162 8.91 -12.29 5.63
CA SER A 162 9.91 -13.33 5.40
C SER A 162 10.30 -14.03 6.70
N LYS A 163 10.16 -15.36 6.68
CA LYS A 163 10.58 -16.24 7.78
C LYS A 163 12.03 -16.01 8.21
N ARG A 164 12.90 -15.62 7.27
CA ARG A 164 14.32 -15.39 7.53
C ARG A 164 14.59 -14.16 8.40
N CYS A 165 13.60 -13.26 8.54
CA CYS A 165 13.76 -12.00 9.27
C CYS A 165 13.02 -12.01 10.61
N ASP A 166 11.75 -12.40 10.63
CA ASP A 166 10.86 -12.15 11.78
C ASP A 166 10.28 -13.41 12.41
N GLY A 167 10.59 -14.60 11.87
CA GLY A 167 10.13 -15.88 12.43
C GLY A 167 8.62 -16.13 12.40
N SER A 168 7.79 -15.16 12.03
CA SER A 168 6.32 -15.25 12.04
C SER A 168 5.72 -15.42 10.63
N PHE A 169 4.78 -16.36 10.50
CA PHE A 169 3.97 -16.59 9.31
C PHE A 169 2.86 -15.53 9.24
N VAL A 170 2.73 -14.84 8.10
CA VAL A 170 1.44 -14.26 7.69
C VAL A 170 1.00 -15.05 6.47
N GLN A 171 -0.16 -15.69 6.60
CA GLN A 171 -0.77 -16.46 5.53
C GLN A 171 -1.26 -15.46 4.49
N LEU A 172 -0.52 -15.33 3.37
CA LEU A 172 -1.05 -14.65 2.19
C LEU A 172 -2.24 -15.47 1.66
N PRO A 173 -3.28 -14.82 1.07
CA PRO A 173 -4.26 -15.53 0.27
C PRO A 173 -3.54 -16.38 -0.78
N LEU A 174 -4.03 -17.59 -0.98
CA LEU A 174 -3.34 -18.73 -1.61
C LEU A 174 -3.04 -18.59 -3.12
N GLU A 175 -3.11 -17.40 -3.71
CA GLU A 175 -3.19 -17.24 -5.17
C GLU A 175 -1.86 -16.90 -5.87
N HIS A 176 -0.74 -16.83 -5.15
CA HIS A 176 0.59 -16.57 -5.75
C HIS A 176 1.64 -17.63 -5.39
N GLN A 177 1.28 -18.90 -5.44
CA GLN A 177 2.23 -20.02 -5.48
C GLN A 177 2.09 -20.80 -6.78
N LEU A 178 2.39 -20.18 -7.91
CA LEU A 178 2.77 -20.86 -9.15
C LEU A 178 3.86 -20.05 -9.87
#